data_AF-A0A6P4BBZ6-F1
#
_entry.id   AF-A0A6P4BBZ6-F1
#
_cell.length_a   1.000
_cell.length_b   1.000
_cell.length_c   1.000
_cell.angle_alpha   90.00
_cell.angle_beta   90.00
_cell.angle_gamma   90.00
#
_symmetry.space_group_name_H-M   'P 1'
#
loop_
_entity.id
_entity.type
_entity.pdbx_description
1 polymer ?
#
loop_
_entity_poly.entity_id
_entity_poly.type
_entity_poly.pdbx_seq_one_letter_code
_entity_poly.pdbx_strand_id
1 'polypeptide(L)'
;MIIPEKNRREISKYLFQEGVCYAKKDYNLAKHPEIDVPNLQVIKLMQSFKSKEYVRETFAWMHYYWYLTNDGIEFLRNNLNLPSEIVPATLKKQAKPAGRSLGGPPGPR
;
A
#
# COMPACT_ATOMS: atom_id res chain seq x y z
N MET A 1 19.09 5.45 -7.09
CA MET A 1 18.81 4.73 -8.35
C MET A 1 18.01 5.63 -9.26
N ILE A 2 18.40 5.72 -10.54
CA ILE A 2 17.63 6.40 -11.57
C ILE A 2 16.48 5.46 -11.96
N ILE A 3 15.24 5.91 -11.78
CA ILE A 3 14.01 5.14 -12.10
C ILE A 3 13.20 6.01 -13.07
N PRO A 4 12.70 5.47 -14.19
CA PRO A 4 11.84 6.21 -15.10
C PRO A 4 10.63 6.80 -14.37
N GLU A 5 10.24 8.02 -14.73
CA GLU A 5 9.13 8.72 -14.07
C GLU A 5 7.82 7.94 -14.16
N LYS A 6 7.56 7.29 -15.31
CA LYS A 6 6.41 6.41 -15.51
C LYS A 6 6.32 5.32 -14.44
N ASN A 7 7.41 4.58 -14.25
CA ASN A 7 7.47 3.47 -13.30
C ASN A 7 7.38 3.97 -11.86
N ARG A 8 8.02 5.10 -11.55
CA ARG A 8 7.91 5.74 -10.23
C ARG A 8 6.46 6.12 -9.93
N ARG A 9 5.76 6.74 -10.89
CA ARG A 9 4.37 7.14 -10.74
C ARG A 9 3.44 5.94 -10.58
N GLU A 10 3.70 4.85 -11.29
CA GLU A 10 2.93 3.61 -11.20
C GLU A 10 3.06 2.94 -9.83
N ILE A 11 4.28 2.82 -9.29
CA ILE A 11 4.51 2.30 -7.94
C ILE A 11 3.85 3.21 -6.89
N SER A 12 3.97 4.53 -7.02
CA SER A 12 3.35 5.49 -6.11
C SER A 12 1.82 5.41 -6.14
N LYS A 13 1.21 5.23 -7.31
CA LYS A 13 -0.24 5.05 -7.46
C LYS A 13 -0.70 3.78 -6.74
N TYR A 14 -0.01 2.67 -6.97
CA TYR A 14 -0.31 1.40 -6.31
C TYR A 14 -0.24 1.52 -4.79
N LEU A 15 0.88 2.09 -4.29
CA LEU A 15 1.08 2.29 -2.85
C LEU A 15 0.02 3.19 -2.23
N PHE A 16 -0.41 4.25 -2.91
CA PHE A 16 -1.45 5.16 -2.40
C PHE A 16 -2.83 4.50 -2.40
N GLN A 17 -3.15 3.71 -3.42
CA GLN A 17 -4.44 3.03 -3.53
C GLN A 17 -4.61 1.97 -2.43
N GLU A 18 -3.63 1.08 -2.28
CA GLU A 18 -3.70 -0.03 -1.33
C GLU A 18 -3.30 0.41 0.08
N GLY A 19 -2.39 1.38 0.22
CA GLY A 19 -1.81 1.81 1.51
C GLY A 19 -0.72 0.88 2.04
N VAL A 20 -0.47 -0.23 1.35
CA VAL A 20 0.55 -1.23 1.67
C VAL A 20 1.22 -1.72 0.37
N CYS A 21 2.47 -2.18 0.48
CA CYS A 21 3.17 -2.82 -0.63
C CYS A 21 4.11 -3.88 -0.07
N TYR A 22 4.38 -4.94 -0.84
CA TYR A 22 5.38 -5.93 -0.50
C TYR A 22 6.31 -6.16 -1.68
N ALA A 23 7.48 -6.76 -1.42
CA ALA A 23 8.33 -7.28 -2.48
C ALA A 23 9.22 -8.39 -1.92
N LYS A 24 9.39 -9.47 -2.67
CA LYS A 24 10.43 -10.46 -2.38
C LYS A 24 11.80 -9.82 -2.57
N LYS A 25 12.77 -10.11 -1.69
CA LYS A 25 14.18 -9.69 -1.82
C LYS A 25 14.87 -10.46 -2.94
N ASP A 26 14.44 -10.20 -4.17
CA ASP A 26 14.99 -10.74 -5.40
C ASP A 26 15.14 -9.60 -6.40
N TYR A 27 16.38 -9.13 -6.58
CA TYR A 27 16.67 -7.99 -7.43
C TYR A 27 16.63 -8.31 -8.93
N ASN A 28 16.67 -9.60 -9.30
CA ASN A 28 16.71 -10.04 -10.70
C ASN A 28 15.33 -10.39 -11.23
N LEU A 29 14.30 -10.41 -10.36
CA LEU A 29 12.93 -10.63 -10.76
C LEU A 29 12.48 -9.54 -11.73
N ALA A 30 12.21 -9.95 -12.97
CA ALA A 30 11.92 -9.05 -14.08
C ALA A 30 10.68 -8.17 -13.84
N LYS A 31 9.69 -8.67 -13.10
CA LYS A 31 8.43 -7.98 -12.79
C LYS A 31 7.91 -8.31 -11.39
N HIS A 32 7.34 -7.32 -10.72
CA HIS A 32 6.59 -7.53 -9.48
C HIS A 32 5.24 -8.23 -9.80
N PRO A 33 4.70 -9.13 -8.94
CA PRO A 33 3.45 -9.83 -9.19
C PRO A 33 2.21 -8.91 -9.37
N GLU A 34 2.16 -7.79 -8.68
CA GLU A 34 0.99 -6.88 -8.68
C GLU A 34 1.22 -5.57 -9.44
N ILE A 35 2.47 -5.24 -9.78
CA ILE A 35 2.86 -3.97 -10.39
C ILE A 35 3.65 -4.28 -11.64
N ASP A 36 3.31 -3.71 -12.80
CA ASP A 36 4.00 -3.98 -14.07
C ASP A 36 5.36 -3.25 -14.18
N VAL A 37 6.16 -3.35 -13.13
CA VAL A 37 7.46 -2.68 -12.97
C VAL A 37 8.50 -3.69 -12.44
N PRO A 38 9.78 -3.60 -12.85
CA PRO A 38 10.83 -4.46 -12.31
C PRO A 38 10.96 -4.38 -10.80
N ASN A 39 11.12 -5.54 -10.15
CA ASN A 39 11.11 -5.65 -8.69
C ASN A 39 12.24 -4.82 -8.03
N LEU A 40 13.40 -4.74 -8.69
CA LEU A 40 14.51 -3.88 -8.27
C LEU A 40 14.09 -2.42 -8.11
N GLN A 41 13.31 -1.88 -9.05
CA GLN A 41 12.86 -0.49 -9.01
C GLN A 41 11.87 -0.28 -7.86
N VAL A 42 10.99 -1.25 -7.60
CA VAL A 42 10.07 -1.23 -6.45
C VAL A 42 10.88 -1.15 -5.15
N ILE A 43 11.81 -2.09 -4.93
CA ILE A 43 12.62 -2.14 -3.71
C ILE A 43 13.41 -0.85 -3.51
N LYS A 44 14.07 -0.34 -4.56
CA LYS A 44 14.90 0.86 -4.45
C LYS A 44 14.09 2.15 -4.29
N LEU A 45 12.89 2.22 -4.86
CA LEU A 45 11.99 3.33 -4.62
C LEU A 45 11.47 3.32 -3.19
N MET A 46 11.02 2.17 -2.69
CA MET A 46 10.54 2.03 -1.31
C MET A 46 11.65 2.31 -0.29
N GLN A 47 12.89 1.91 -0.57
CA GLN A 47 14.06 2.27 0.24
C GLN A 47 14.22 3.79 0.36
N SER A 48 14.01 4.53 -0.73
CA SER A 48 14.06 6.00 -0.72
C SER A 48 12.87 6.64 0.02
N PHE A 49 11.71 5.99 0.05
CA PHE A 49 10.56 6.47 0.82
C PHE A 49 10.74 6.19 2.31
N LYS A 50 11.31 5.03 2.67
CA LYS A 50 11.65 4.68 4.05
C LYS A 50 12.64 5.67 4.65
N SER A 51 13.68 6.06 3.92
CA SER A 51 14.67 7.04 4.41
C SER A 51 14.10 8.43 4.67
N LYS A 52 12.90 8.73 4.15
CA LYS A 52 12.16 9.98 4.36
C LYS A 52 10.94 9.79 5.28
N GLU A 53 10.83 8.61 5.91
CA GLU A 53 9.75 8.28 6.86
C GLU A 53 8.33 8.27 6.26
N TYR A 54 8.20 8.25 4.93
CA TYR A 54 6.91 8.12 4.24
C TYR A 54 6.32 6.71 4.34
N VAL A 55 7.16 5.71 4.59
CA VAL A 55 6.73 4.32 4.79
C VAL A 55 7.48 3.70 5.96
N ARG A 56 6.79 2.87 6.74
CA ARG A 56 7.43 1.95 7.68
C ARG A 56 7.75 0.64 6.96
N GLU A 57 8.92 0.09 7.21
CA GLU A 57 9.36 -1.18 6.63
C GLU A 57 9.46 -2.26 7.70
N THR A 58 8.99 -3.46 7.37
CA THR A 58 9.24 -4.69 8.11
C THR A 58 9.83 -5.71 7.16
N PHE A 59 10.96 -6.32 7.53
CA PHE A 59 11.59 -7.37 6.73
C PHE A 59 11.45 -8.71 7.44
N ALA A 60 10.80 -9.67 6.77
CA ALA A 60 10.57 -10.99 7.32
C ALA A 60 10.50 -12.01 6.17
N TRP A 61 11.04 -13.22 6.38
CA TRP A 61 10.93 -14.33 5.41
C TRP A 61 11.44 -13.99 4.00
N MET A 62 12.52 -13.21 3.89
CA MET A 62 13.04 -12.67 2.62
C MET A 62 12.06 -11.76 1.86
N HIS A 63 11.03 -11.24 2.53
CA HIS A 63 10.08 -10.29 1.97
C HIS A 63 10.18 -8.95 2.70
N TYR A 64 10.15 -7.88 1.92
CA TYR A 64 9.93 -6.54 2.42
C TYR A 64 8.43 -6.28 2.48
N TYR A 65 7.98 -5.71 3.59
CA TYR A 65 6.62 -5.23 3.80
C TYR A 65 6.69 -3.75 4.13
N TRP A 66 6.05 -2.92 3.31
CA TRP A 66 5.97 -1.49 3.52
C TRP A 66 4.53 -1.08 3.80
N TYR A 67 4.39 -0.17 4.75
CA TYR A 67 3.11 0.39 5.14
C TYR A 67 3.20 1.91 5.11
N LEU A 68 2.23 2.53 4.47
CA LEU A 68 2.20 3.97 4.27
C LEU A 68 1.93 4.69 5.61
N THR A 69 2.71 5.73 5.90
CA THR A 69 2.51 6.60 7.07
C THR A 69 1.64 7.80 6.69
N ASN A 70 1.15 8.56 7.68
CA ASN A 70 0.34 9.75 7.42
C ASN A 70 1.11 10.80 6.59
N ASP A 71 2.37 11.04 6.90
CA ASP A 71 3.24 11.96 6.14
C ASP A 71 3.46 11.46 4.70
N GLY A 72 3.58 10.14 4.53
CA GLY A 72 3.64 9.50 3.22
C GLY A 72 2.37 9.68 2.41
N ILE A 73 1.20 9.66 3.04
CA ILE A 73 -0.10 9.93 2.38
C ILE A 73 -0.10 11.36 1.83
N GLU A 74 0.29 12.35 2.64
CA GLU A 74 0.34 13.76 2.20
C GLU A 74 1.34 13.97 1.06
N PHE A 75 2.54 13.39 1.18
CA PHE A 75 3.55 13.45 0.13
C PHE A 75 3.06 12.86 -1.19
N LEU A 76 2.48 11.64 -1.16
CA LEU A 76 1.98 10.97 -2.35
C LEU A 76 0.78 11.70 -2.96
N ARG A 77 -0.09 12.30 -2.14
CA ARG A 77 -1.23 13.11 -2.61
C ARG A 77 -0.74 14.30 -3.44
N ASN A 78 0.25 15.03 -2.92
CA ASN A 78 0.85 16.17 -3.61
C ASN A 78 1.62 15.74 -4.87
N ASN A 79 2.34 14.63 -4.81
CA ASN A 79 3.12 14.11 -5.95
C ASN A 79 2.22 13.63 -7.10
N LEU A 80 1.10 12.97 -6.77
CA LEU A 80 0.17 12.41 -7.74
C LEU A 80 -0.89 13.42 -8.20
N ASN A 81 -0.94 14.63 -7.61
CA ASN A 81 -1.94 15.66 -7.84
C ASN A 81 -3.38 15.14 -7.61
N LEU A 82 -3.60 14.45 -6.49
CA LEU A 82 -4.90 13.89 -6.13
C LEU A 82 -5.67 14.81 -5.18
N PRO A 83 -7.01 14.92 -5.30
CA PRO A 83 -7.83 15.65 -4.35
C PRO A 83 -7.81 15.01 -2.95
N SER A 84 -8.10 15.81 -1.92
CA SER A 84 -8.03 15.38 -0.50
C SER A 84 -9.00 14.27 -0.13
N GLU A 85 -10.08 14.09 -0.90
CA GLU A 85 -11.10 13.05 -0.69
C GLU A 85 -10.58 11.63 -0.92
N ILE A 86 -9.56 11.46 -1.76
CA ILE A 86 -9.06 10.13 -2.08
C ILE A 86 -8.16 9.68 -0.94
N VAL A 87 -8.62 8.66 -0.22
CA VAL A 87 -7.89 8.02 0.87
C VAL A 87 -7.48 6.59 0.48
N PRO A 88 -6.34 6.11 1.00
CA PRO A 88 -5.92 4.72 0.83
C PRO A 88 -6.98 3.73 1.34
N ALA A 89 -6.98 2.52 0.77
CA ALA A 89 -7.90 1.46 1.15
C ALA A 89 -7.89 1.15 2.66
N THR A 90 -6.73 1.27 3.31
CA THR A 90 -6.56 1.10 4.76
C THR A 90 -7.34 2.09 5.62
N LEU A 91 -7.69 3.28 5.09
CA LEU A 91 -8.49 4.29 5.80
C LEU A 91 -9.96 4.32 5.36
N LYS A 92 -10.34 3.61 4.29
CA LYS A 92 -11.73 3.54 3.85
C LYS A 92 -12.55 2.83 4.92
N LYS A 93 -13.49 3.55 5.53
CA LYS A 93 -14.41 3.00 6.53
C LYS A 93 -15.21 1.86 5.89
N GLN A 94 -14.90 0.62 6.24
CA GLN A 94 -15.71 -0.52 5.81
C GLN A 94 -17.13 -0.34 6.38
N ALA A 95 -18.13 -0.43 5.50
CA ALA A 95 -19.51 -0.54 5.95
C ALA A 95 -19.61 -1.83 6.77
N LYS A 96 -19.82 -1.69 8.09
CA LYS A 96 -20.08 -2.85 8.95
C LYS A 96 -21.24 -3.62 8.31
N PRO A 97 -21.11 -4.94 8.09
CA PRO A 97 -22.25 -5.72 7.62
C PRO A 97 -23.39 -5.48 8.62
N ALA A 98 -24.56 -5.10 8.10
CA ALA A 98 -25.76 -4.90 8.89
C ALA A 98 -25.91 -6.12 9.80
N GLY A 99 -25.87 -5.86 11.12
CA GLY A 99 -25.81 -6.91 12.13
C GLY A 99 -26.83 -7.99 11.80
N ARG A 100 -26.39 -9.25 11.72
CA ARG A 100 -27.32 -10.36 11.86
C ARG A 100 -28.06 -10.09 13.16
N SER A 101 -29.36 -9.83 13.05
CA SER A 101 -30.28 -9.97 14.17
C SER A 101 -30.09 -11.40 14.67
N LEU A 102 -29.35 -11.59 15.76
CA LEU A 102 -29.39 -12.82 16.55
C LEU A 102 -30.67 -12.76 17.40
N GLY A 103 -31.81 -12.53 16.75
CA GLY A 103 -33.15 -12.69 17.32
C GLY A 103 -33.58 -14.13 17.10
N GLY A 104 -33.02 -15.05 17.91
CA GLY A 104 -33.59 -16.38 18.05
C GLY A 104 -34.95 -16.26 18.75
N PRO A 105 -35.99 -17.00 18.33
CA PRO A 105 -37.30 -16.93 18.99
C PRO A 105 -37.18 -17.41 20.45
N PRO A 106 -37.95 -16.83 21.39
CA PRO A 106 -37.98 -17.32 22.76
C PRO A 106 -38.60 -18.73 22.74
N GLY A 107 -37.81 -19.74 23.15
CA GLY A 107 -38.31 -21.10 23.29
C GLY A 107 -39.43 -21.17 24.34
N PRO A 108 -40.46 -22.01 24.15
CA PRO A 108 -41.53 -22.15 25.12
C PRO A 108 -41.01 -22.85 26.40
N ARG A 109 -41.55 -22.39 27.53
CA ARG A 109 -41.30 -22.87 28.91
C ARG A 109 -41.75 -24.31 29.11
#